data_AF-A0A9E2EY52-F1
#
_entry.id   AF-A0A9E2EY52-F1
#
_cell.length_a   1.000
_cell.length_b   1.000
_cell.length_c   1.000
_cell.angle_alpha   90.00
_cell.angle_beta   90.00
_cell.angle_gamma   90.00
#
_symmetry.space_group_name_H-M   'P 1'
#
loop_
_entity.id
_entity.type
_entity.pdbx_description
1 polymer ?
#
loop_
_entity_poly.entity_id
_entity_poly.type
_entity_poly.pdbx_seq_one_letter_code
_entity_poly.pdbx_strand_id
1 'polypeptide(L)'
;MQQLFKNIKGDRLIWAIVALLAIFSFLPVYSSASNLAYTVGTGNTFTYFVKHFMHLFLGFAIIYGIHKIPYTYFRGLSMVMLPIVIVLLIVTLLQGTTIDGANASRWIQIPIVGMSFQTSTLAAVVLMAYVARYLSKINGKDISFKETLLPLWGPVFLILALILPANLSTAAILFTMIMV
;
A
#
# COMPACT_ATOMS: atom_id res chain seq x y z
N MET A 1 32.41 -5.92 3.64
CA MET A 1 31.55 -4.90 2.98
C MET A 1 31.18 -5.23 1.54
N GLN A 2 32.09 -5.67 0.66
CA GLN A 2 31.79 -5.88 -0.78
C GLN A 2 30.74 -6.96 -1.10
N GLN A 3 30.59 -8.01 -0.29
CA GLN A 3 29.59 -9.06 -0.51
C GLN A 3 28.15 -8.60 -0.21
N LEU A 4 27.95 -7.68 0.75
CA LEU A 4 26.63 -7.13 1.06
C LEU A 4 26.11 -6.30 -0.13
N PHE A 5 26.99 -5.48 -0.72
CA PHE A 5 26.68 -4.65 -1.89
C PHE A 5 26.51 -5.43 -3.19
N LYS A 6 27.07 -6.64 -3.30
CA LYS A 6 26.93 -7.50 -4.48
C LYS A 6 25.55 -8.17 -4.58
N ASN A 7 24.89 -8.35 -3.43
CA ASN A 7 23.57 -8.98 -3.35
C ASN A 7 22.41 -7.96 -3.44
N ILE A 8 22.69 -6.67 -3.23
CA ILE A 8 21.72 -5.59 -3.47
C ILE A 8 21.85 -5.17 -4.93
N LYS A 9 21.23 -5.93 -5.84
CA LYS A 9 21.13 -5.61 -7.28
C LYS A 9 20.17 -4.43 -7.59
N GLY A 10 19.88 -3.59 -6.60
CA GLY A 10 18.97 -2.44 -6.70
C GLY A 10 19.70 -1.10 -6.76
N ASP A 11 18.96 -0.03 -7.05
CA ASP A 11 19.49 1.33 -7.01
C ASP A 11 19.91 1.71 -5.58
N ARG A 12 21.21 1.99 -5.40
CA ARG A 12 21.81 2.33 -4.10
C ARG A 12 21.23 3.62 -3.53
N LEU A 13 20.84 4.56 -4.38
CA LEU A 13 20.27 5.83 -3.97
C LEU A 13 18.88 5.62 -3.37
N ILE A 14 18.05 4.75 -3.96
CA ILE A 14 16.74 4.40 -3.39
C ILE A 14 16.91 3.75 -2.02
N TRP A 15 17.84 2.79 -1.87
CA TRP A 15 18.13 2.18 -0.57
C TRP A 15 18.59 3.20 0.47
N ALA A 16 19.43 4.16 0.08
CA ALA A 16 19.88 5.23 0.97
C ALA A 16 18.71 6.14 1.41
N ILE A 17 17.83 6.54 0.49
CA ILE A 17 16.64 7.35 0.79
C ILE A 17 15.71 6.59 1.74
N VAL A 18 15.41 5.32 1.47
CA VAL A 18 14.52 4.52 2.33
C VAL A 18 15.11 4.36 3.73
N ALA A 19 16.42 4.08 3.84
CA ALA A 19 17.10 3.98 5.14
C ALA A 19 17.07 5.31 5.90
N LEU A 20 17.32 6.42 5.21
CA LEU A 20 17.28 7.75 5.80
C LEU A 20 15.88 8.09 6.32
N LEU A 21 14.84 7.87 5.52
CA LEU A 21 13.45 8.08 5.91
C LEU A 21 13.05 7.18 7.08
N ALA A 22 13.49 5.92 7.10
CA ALA A 22 13.24 5.01 8.21
C ALA A 22 13.87 5.52 9.51
N ILE A 23 15.11 6.01 9.48
CA ILE A 23 15.78 6.62 10.64
C ILE A 23 15.01 7.86 11.11
N PHE A 24 14.70 8.78 10.19
CA PHE A 24 13.96 10.00 10.54
C PHE A 24 12.56 9.71 11.08
N SER A 25 11.92 8.61 10.67
CA SER A 25 10.58 8.24 11.14
C SER A 25 10.48 7.98 12.65
N PHE A 26 11.59 7.64 13.32
CA PHE A 26 11.58 7.40 14.76
C PHE A 26 11.29 8.67 15.58
N LEU A 27 11.78 9.83 15.12
CA LEU A 27 11.58 11.10 15.83
C LEU A 27 10.10 11.51 15.96
N PRO A 28 9.32 11.61 14.86
CA PRO A 28 7.90 11.96 14.96
C PRO A 28 7.10 10.86 15.67
N VAL A 29 7.43 9.58 15.45
CA VAL A 29 6.71 8.47 16.12
C VAL A 29 6.93 8.50 17.62
N TYR A 30 8.16 8.68 18.09
CA TYR A 30 8.44 8.78 19.52
C TYR A 30 7.80 10.02 20.15
N SER A 31 7.84 11.16 19.44
CA SER A 31 7.17 12.39 19.85
C SER A 31 5.66 12.20 20.01
N SER A 32 4.96 11.71 18.98
CA SER A 32 3.51 11.47 19.05
C SER A 32 3.13 10.36 20.04
N ALA A 33 3.93 9.30 20.14
CA ALA A 33 3.68 8.20 21.07
C ALA A 33 3.83 8.63 22.53
N SER A 34 4.71 9.59 22.84
CA SER A 34 4.82 10.15 24.19
C SER A 34 3.52 10.81 24.62
N ASN A 35 2.93 11.65 23.76
CA ASN A 35 1.64 12.28 24.03
C ASN A 35 0.55 11.23 24.30
N LEU A 36 0.47 10.19 23.47
CA LEU A 36 -0.54 9.13 23.62
C LEU A 36 -0.30 8.25 24.87
N ALA A 37 0.95 7.94 25.19
CA ALA A 37 1.31 7.15 26.37
C ALA A 37 1.00 7.88 27.68
N TYR A 38 1.14 9.21 27.71
CA TYR A 38 0.84 10.03 28.88
C TYR A 38 -0.65 10.42 29.01
N THR A 39 -1.41 10.44 27.90
CA THR A 39 -2.83 10.84 27.91
C THR A 39 -3.81 9.68 28.01
N VAL A 40 -3.48 8.51 27.43
CA VAL A 40 -4.41 7.36 27.31
C VAL A 40 -3.80 6.05 27.84
N GLY A 41 -2.46 5.97 27.94
CA GLY A 41 -1.74 4.75 28.31
C GLY A 41 -1.20 4.72 29.74
N THR A 42 -0.38 3.71 30.02
CA THR A 42 0.30 3.50 31.31
C THR A 42 1.59 4.33 31.47
N GLY A 43 1.84 5.31 30.60
CA GLY A 43 3.09 6.09 30.56
C GLY A 43 4.27 5.42 29.84
N ASN A 44 4.13 4.16 29.37
CA ASN A 44 5.25 3.43 28.74
C ASN A 44 5.35 3.67 27.22
N THR A 45 6.21 4.61 26.82
CA THR A 45 6.50 4.93 25.40
C THR A 45 7.30 3.85 24.66
N PHE A 46 8.04 3.01 25.38
CA PHE A 46 8.91 1.99 24.78
C PHE A 46 8.12 0.96 23.98
N THR A 47 6.89 0.65 24.39
CA THR A 47 6.02 -0.28 23.66
C THR A 47 5.72 0.20 22.23
N TYR A 48 5.48 1.50 22.04
CA TYR A 48 5.24 2.08 20.72
C TYR A 48 6.52 2.10 19.87
N PHE A 49 7.67 2.36 20.50
CA PHE A 49 8.97 2.28 19.84
C PHE A 49 9.25 0.87 19.30
N VAL A 50 9.05 -0.17 20.11
CA VAL A 50 9.25 -1.57 19.70
C VAL A 50 8.27 -1.93 18.58
N LYS A 51 6.99 -1.54 18.69
CA LYS A 51 6.02 -1.75 17.61
C LYS A 51 6.48 -1.10 16.31
N HIS A 52 6.93 0.16 16.34
CA HIS A 52 7.41 0.87 15.15
C HIS A 52 8.64 0.18 14.53
N PHE A 53 9.61 -0.22 15.36
CA PHE A 53 10.77 -0.97 14.91
C PHE A 53 10.37 -2.27 14.19
N MET A 54 9.40 -3.03 14.73
CA MET A 54 8.89 -4.24 14.10
C MET A 54 8.22 -3.96 12.74
N HIS A 55 7.48 -2.86 12.60
CA HIS A 55 6.88 -2.46 11.32
C HIS A 55 7.95 -2.10 10.29
N LEU A 56 8.99 -1.36 10.69
CA LEU A 56 10.12 -1.04 9.81
C LEU A 56 10.87 -2.29 9.38
N PHE A 57 11.17 -3.19 10.33
CA PHE A 57 11.84 -4.46 10.02
C PHE A 57 11.04 -5.28 9.01
N LEU A 58 9.72 -5.43 9.23
CA LEU A 58 8.83 -6.12 8.30
C LEU A 58 8.82 -5.43 6.92
N GLY A 59 8.75 -4.10 6.89
CA GLY A 59 8.82 -3.33 5.64
C GLY A 59 10.11 -3.56 4.86
N PHE A 60 11.27 -3.53 5.54
CA PHE A 60 12.56 -3.84 4.93
C PHE A 60 12.65 -5.28 4.43
N ALA A 61 12.09 -6.24 5.18
CA ALA A 61 12.02 -7.64 4.76
C ALA A 61 11.17 -7.80 3.49
N ILE A 62 10.03 -7.10 3.39
CA ILE A 62 9.17 -7.11 2.20
C ILE A 62 9.89 -6.48 1.01
N ILE A 63 10.52 -5.31 1.17
CA ILE A 63 11.31 -4.66 0.10
C ILE A 63 12.42 -5.61 -0.38
N TYR A 64 13.13 -6.26 0.53
CA TYR A 64 14.16 -7.23 0.21
C TYR A 64 13.60 -8.53 -0.41
N GLY A 65 12.37 -8.93 -0.12
CA GLY A 65 11.72 -10.02 -0.86
C GLY A 65 11.43 -9.60 -2.29
N ILE A 66 10.74 -8.48 -2.45
CA ILE A 66 10.22 -7.96 -3.72
C ILE A 66 11.35 -7.62 -4.70
N HIS A 67 12.45 -7.00 -4.25
CA HIS A 67 13.54 -6.60 -5.16
C HIS A 67 14.26 -7.78 -5.84
N LYS A 68 14.09 -9.01 -5.34
CA LYS A 68 14.64 -10.23 -5.97
C LYS A 68 13.73 -10.79 -7.06
N ILE A 69 12.47 -10.37 -7.09
CA ILE A 69 11.47 -10.87 -8.05
C ILE A 69 11.68 -10.11 -9.36
N PRO A 70 11.88 -10.81 -10.50
CA PRO A 70 11.99 -10.14 -11.79
C PRO A 70 10.72 -9.36 -12.13
N TYR A 71 10.87 -8.15 -12.67
CA TYR A 71 9.74 -7.24 -12.93
C TYR A 71 8.69 -7.84 -13.90
N THR A 72 9.09 -8.80 -14.74
CA THR A 72 8.20 -9.49 -15.69
C THR A 72 7.06 -10.25 -15.01
N TYR A 73 7.28 -10.74 -13.78
CA TYR A 73 6.24 -11.46 -13.01
C TYR A 73 5.11 -10.53 -12.55
N PHE A 74 5.40 -9.25 -12.29
CA PHE A 74 4.40 -8.29 -11.82
C PHE A 74 3.30 -8.05 -12.86
N ARG A 75 3.60 -8.27 -14.14
CA ARG A 75 2.61 -8.20 -15.23
C ARG A 75 1.55 -9.31 -15.10
N GLY A 76 1.97 -10.54 -14.82
CA GLY A 76 1.04 -11.65 -14.62
C GLY A 76 0.33 -11.53 -13.28
N LEU A 77 1.10 -11.20 -12.24
CA LEU A 77 0.62 -11.06 -10.88
C LEU A 77 -0.46 -9.98 -10.75
N SER A 78 -0.35 -8.85 -11.46
CA SER A 78 -1.37 -7.79 -11.37
C SER A 78 -2.75 -8.25 -11.83
N MET A 79 -2.85 -9.11 -12.85
CA MET A 79 -4.13 -9.66 -13.29
C MET A 79 -4.76 -10.60 -12.26
N VAL A 80 -3.94 -11.42 -11.59
CA VAL A 80 -4.42 -12.37 -10.57
C VAL A 80 -4.74 -11.66 -9.26
N MET A 81 -3.93 -10.67 -8.87
CA MET A 81 -4.10 -9.93 -7.64
C MET A 81 -5.26 -8.93 -7.70
N LEU A 82 -5.64 -8.45 -8.88
CA LEU A 82 -6.73 -7.50 -9.05
C LEU A 82 -8.08 -8.01 -8.46
N PRO A 83 -8.59 -9.21 -8.82
CA PRO A 83 -9.79 -9.75 -8.19
C PRO A 83 -9.60 -10.01 -6.69
N ILE A 84 -8.40 -10.41 -6.25
CA ILE A 84 -8.10 -10.62 -4.83
C ILE A 84 -8.25 -9.31 -4.04
N VAL A 85 -7.69 -8.20 -4.52
CA VAL A 85 -7.82 -6.91 -3.83
C VAL A 85 -9.24 -6.36 -3.88
N ILE A 86 -10.00 -6.65 -4.93
CA ILE A 86 -11.44 -6.31 -5.00
C ILE A 86 -12.19 -7.06 -3.89
N VAL A 87 -11.98 -8.37 -3.75
CA VAL A 87 -12.59 -9.16 -2.68
C VAL A 87 -12.17 -8.63 -1.31
N LEU A 88 -10.89 -8.33 -1.10
CA LEU A 88 -10.41 -7.76 0.16
C LEU A 88 -11.06 -6.41 0.47
N LEU A 89 -11.23 -5.53 -0.52
CA LEU A 89 -11.89 -4.24 -0.34
C LEU A 89 -13.37 -4.42 0.02
N ILE A 90 -14.08 -5.34 -0.64
CA ILE A 90 -15.46 -5.69 -0.29
C ILE A 90 -15.54 -6.20 1.15
N VAL A 91 -14.67 -7.15 1.54
CA VAL A 91 -14.60 -7.65 2.92
C VAL A 91 -14.35 -6.52 3.91
N THR A 92 -13.49 -5.56 3.56
CA THR A 92 -13.21 -4.40 4.41
C THR A 92 -14.46 -3.55 4.60
N LEU A 93 -15.21 -3.26 3.53
CA LEU A 93 -16.47 -2.51 3.61
C LEU A 93 -17.53 -3.24 4.43
N LEU A 94 -17.58 -4.57 4.33
CA LEU A 94 -18.54 -5.41 5.06
C LEU A 94 -18.22 -5.55 6.54
N GLN A 95 -16.94 -5.40 6.95
CA GLN A 95 -16.58 -5.40 8.37
C GLN A 95 -17.19 -4.21 9.13
N GLY A 96 -17.60 -3.15 8.43
CA GLY A 96 -18.62 -2.21 8.92
C GLY A 96 -18.29 -1.52 10.24
N THR A 97 -17.02 -1.36 10.61
CA THR A 97 -16.64 -0.60 11.80
C THR A 97 -17.03 0.86 11.59
N THR A 98 -18.16 1.28 12.16
CA THR A 98 -18.61 2.66 12.14
C THR A 98 -18.02 3.42 13.32
N ILE A 99 -17.37 4.54 13.06
CA ILE A 99 -16.97 5.51 14.10
C ILE A 99 -17.84 6.75 13.85
N ASP A 100 -18.60 7.17 14.86
CA ASP A 100 -19.50 8.34 14.80
C ASP A 100 -20.50 8.34 13.62
N GLY A 101 -21.07 7.18 13.29
CA GLY A 101 -22.11 7.06 12.24
C GLY A 101 -21.58 7.13 10.79
N ALA A 102 -20.28 7.34 10.59
CA ALA A 102 -19.62 7.22 9.30
C ALA A 102 -18.99 5.83 9.14
N ASN A 103 -18.99 5.29 7.91
CA ASN A 103 -18.37 4.00 7.62
C ASN A 103 -16.84 4.14 7.71
N ALA A 104 -16.27 3.78 8.86
CA ALA A 104 -14.84 3.93 9.17
C ALA A 104 -14.05 2.63 8.94
N SER A 105 -14.66 1.63 8.29
CA SER A 105 -14.05 0.36 7.93
C SER A 105 -13.01 0.55 6.82
N ARG A 106 -11.85 1.08 7.21
CA ARG A 106 -10.68 1.31 6.36
C ARG A 106 -9.63 0.21 6.49
N TRP A 107 -9.68 -0.55 7.58
CA TRP A 107 -8.66 -1.51 7.96
C TRP A 107 -9.34 -2.84 8.30
N ILE A 108 -8.71 -3.93 7.87
CA ILE A 108 -9.02 -5.26 8.36
C ILE A 108 -8.12 -5.55 9.56
N GLN A 109 -8.69 -5.92 10.70
CA GLN A 109 -7.91 -6.45 11.81
C GLN A 109 -7.60 -7.92 11.57
N ILE A 110 -6.31 -8.28 11.60
CA ILE A 110 -5.84 -9.67 11.48
C ILE A 110 -5.90 -10.29 12.89
N PRO A 111 -6.89 -11.16 13.19
CA PRO A 111 -7.17 -11.57 14.57
C PRO A 111 -6.01 -12.32 15.23
N ILE A 112 -5.20 -13.03 14.43
CA ILE A 112 -4.11 -13.88 14.89
C ILE A 112 -2.87 -13.05 15.28
N VAL A 113 -2.64 -11.92 14.61
CA VAL A 113 -1.40 -11.13 14.76
C VAL A 113 -1.64 -9.81 15.51
N GLY A 114 -2.89 -9.42 15.74
CA GLY A 114 -3.24 -8.15 16.39
C GLY A 114 -2.80 -6.92 15.59
N MET A 115 -2.54 -7.08 14.29
CA MET A 115 -2.17 -6.00 13.38
C MET A 115 -3.36 -5.63 12.50
N SER A 116 -3.49 -4.35 12.22
CA SER A 116 -4.46 -3.84 11.26
C SER A 116 -3.81 -3.72 9.89
N PHE A 117 -4.52 -4.12 8.84
CA PHE A 117 -4.07 -4.01 7.46
C PHE A 117 -5.02 -3.14 6.65
N GLN A 118 -4.49 -2.08 6.05
CA GLN A 118 -5.25 -1.20 5.18
C GLN A 118 -5.28 -1.77 3.76
N THR A 119 -6.39 -2.40 3.38
CA THR A 119 -6.56 -3.08 2.09
C THR A 119 -6.42 -2.14 0.89
N SER A 120 -6.76 -0.86 1.04
CA SER A 120 -6.58 0.15 -0.02
C SER A 120 -5.11 0.40 -0.40
N THR A 121 -4.15 0.14 0.51
CA THR A 121 -2.71 0.30 0.21
C THR A 121 -2.21 -0.78 -0.75
N LEU A 122 -2.67 -2.02 -0.58
CA LEU A 122 -2.39 -3.11 -1.50
C LEU A 122 -3.12 -2.92 -2.83
N ALA A 123 -4.39 -2.50 -2.78
CA ALA A 123 -5.18 -2.21 -3.97
C ALA A 123 -4.51 -1.14 -4.84
N ALA A 124 -3.93 -0.10 -4.24
CA ALA A 124 -3.17 0.92 -4.94
C ALA A 124 -2.00 0.33 -5.76
N VAL A 125 -1.15 -0.48 -5.12
CA VAL A 125 0.02 -1.09 -5.77
C VAL A 125 -0.41 -2.03 -6.91
N VAL A 126 -1.43 -2.85 -6.67
CA VAL A 126 -1.96 -3.80 -7.66
C VAL A 126 -2.59 -3.06 -8.84
N LEU A 127 -3.38 -2.01 -8.57
CA LEU A 127 -4.02 -1.21 -9.61
C LEU A 127 -2.97 -0.48 -10.46
N MET A 128 -1.96 0.12 -9.85
CA MET A 128 -0.87 0.78 -10.59
C MET A 128 -0.11 -0.22 -11.47
N ALA A 129 0.18 -1.43 -10.96
CA ALA A 129 0.80 -2.48 -11.77
C ALA A 129 -0.11 -2.97 -12.91
N TYR A 130 -1.43 -3.01 -12.70
CA TYR A 130 -2.42 -3.34 -13.72
C TYR A 130 -2.50 -2.26 -14.82
N VAL A 131 -2.55 -0.98 -14.43
CA VAL A 131 -2.56 0.17 -15.34
C VAL A 131 -1.28 0.20 -16.16
N ALA A 132 -0.11 0.11 -15.52
CA ALA A 132 1.18 0.08 -16.21
C ALA A 132 1.27 -1.07 -17.23
N ARG A 133 0.77 -2.25 -16.86
CA ARG A 133 0.66 -3.39 -17.79
C ARG A 133 -0.23 -3.05 -18.99
N TYR A 134 -1.39 -2.46 -18.77
CA TYR A 134 -2.33 -2.14 -19.84
C TYR A 134 -1.73 -1.11 -20.79
N LEU A 135 -1.18 -0.02 -20.26
CA LEU A 135 -0.49 1.03 -21.04
C LEU A 135 0.67 0.45 -21.88
N SER A 136 1.49 -0.43 -21.28
CA SER A 136 2.55 -1.12 -22.01
C SER A 136 2.03 -2.01 -23.15
N LYS A 137 0.84 -2.62 -23.02
CA LYS A 137 0.23 -3.49 -24.06
C LYS A 137 -0.33 -2.71 -25.25
N ILE A 138 -0.77 -1.48 -25.00
CA ILE A 138 -1.37 -0.60 -26.01
C ILE A 138 -0.39 0.39 -26.62
N ASN A 139 0.82 0.48 -26.06
CA ASN A 139 1.87 1.35 -26.58
C ASN A 139 2.14 1.05 -28.06
N GLY A 140 2.14 2.11 -28.89
CA GLY A 140 2.33 2.01 -30.35
C GLY A 140 1.11 1.49 -31.13
N LYS A 141 -0.09 1.44 -30.52
CA LYS A 141 -1.34 1.11 -31.20
C LYS A 141 -2.28 2.31 -31.19
N ASP A 142 -2.93 2.56 -32.32
CA ASP A 142 -4.01 3.54 -32.39
C ASP A 142 -5.27 2.95 -31.77
N ILE A 143 -5.56 3.35 -30.53
CA ILE A 143 -6.71 2.88 -29.76
C ILE A 143 -7.58 4.07 -29.39
N SER A 144 -8.88 3.97 -29.65
CA SER A 144 -9.83 4.99 -29.24
C SER A 144 -10.10 4.95 -27.72
N PHE A 145 -10.43 6.09 -27.11
CA PHE A 145 -10.76 6.14 -25.67
C PHE A 145 -11.86 5.14 -25.29
N LYS A 146 -12.86 4.96 -26.18
CA LYS A 146 -13.97 4.02 -25.97
C LYS A 146 -13.50 2.58 -25.78
N GLU A 147 -12.45 2.17 -26.49
CA GLU A 147 -11.86 0.84 -26.35
C GLU A 147 -11.14 0.65 -25.01
N THR A 148 -10.72 1.73 -24.35
CA THR A 148 -10.10 1.69 -23.02
C THR A 148 -11.10 1.66 -21.87
N LEU A 149 -12.36 2.05 -22.11
CA LEU A 149 -13.36 2.19 -21.05
C LEU A 149 -13.56 0.91 -20.24
N LEU A 150 -13.75 -0.22 -20.92
CA LEU A 150 -13.97 -1.49 -20.23
C LEU A 150 -12.68 -2.10 -19.66
N PRO A 151 -11.59 -2.28 -20.44
CA PRO A 151 -10.41 -3.02 -19.96
C PRO A 151 -9.52 -2.21 -19.02
N LEU A 152 -9.52 -0.87 -19.07
CA LEU A 152 -8.72 -0.03 -18.17
C LEU A 152 -9.61 0.64 -17.12
N TRP A 153 -10.57 1.45 -17.58
CA TRP A 153 -11.36 2.30 -16.69
C TRP A 153 -12.35 1.53 -15.83
N GLY A 154 -12.89 0.40 -16.32
CA GLY A 154 -13.77 -0.48 -15.54
C GLY A 154 -13.12 -0.92 -14.21
N PRO A 155 -11.97 -1.60 -14.25
CA PRO A 155 -11.20 -1.92 -13.04
C PRO A 155 -10.85 -0.72 -12.16
N VAL A 156 -10.44 0.39 -12.76
CA VAL A 156 -10.06 1.62 -12.03
C VAL A 156 -11.25 2.16 -11.25
N PHE A 157 -12.38 2.40 -11.92
CA PHE A 157 -13.57 2.93 -11.27
C PHE A 157 -14.15 1.95 -10.25
N LEU A 158 -14.07 0.65 -10.48
CA LEU A 158 -14.50 -0.34 -9.50
C LEU A 158 -13.69 -0.23 -8.20
N ILE A 159 -12.37 -0.20 -8.29
CA ILE A 159 -11.51 -0.06 -7.09
C ILE A 159 -11.74 1.29 -6.41
N LEU A 160 -11.82 2.38 -7.17
CA LEU A 160 -12.07 3.71 -6.63
C LEU A 160 -13.43 3.78 -5.92
N ALA A 161 -14.49 3.20 -6.50
CA ALA A 161 -15.81 3.15 -5.90
C ALA A 161 -15.83 2.34 -4.59
N LEU A 162 -15.01 1.30 -4.47
CA LEU A 162 -14.88 0.54 -3.23
C LEU A 162 -14.07 1.29 -2.15
N ILE A 163 -13.11 2.13 -2.54
CA ILE A 163 -12.29 2.90 -1.58
C ILE A 163 -13.02 4.16 -1.12
N LEU A 164 -13.77 4.82 -2.01
CA LEU A 164 -14.34 6.15 -1.79
C LEU A 164 -15.25 6.28 -0.56
N PRO A 165 -16.15 5.33 -0.23
CA PRO A 165 -17.01 5.42 0.95
C PRO A 165 -16.23 5.48 2.27
N ALA A 166 -15.08 4.78 2.32
CA ALA A 166 -14.24 4.73 3.51
C ALA A 166 -13.18 5.85 3.50
N ASN A 167 -12.62 6.21 2.33
CA ASN A 167 -11.52 7.18 2.23
C ASN A 167 -11.48 7.90 0.87
N LEU A 168 -12.09 9.10 0.82
CA LEU A 168 -12.09 9.96 -0.36
C LEU A 168 -10.68 10.41 -0.79
N SER A 169 -9.80 10.77 0.16
CA SER A 169 -8.45 11.26 -0.15
C SER A 169 -7.62 10.20 -0.88
N THR A 170 -7.67 8.96 -0.40
CA THR A 170 -6.96 7.85 -1.08
C THR A 170 -7.52 7.62 -2.48
N ALA A 171 -8.84 7.63 -2.65
CA ALA A 171 -9.45 7.48 -3.98
C ALA A 171 -9.03 8.62 -4.93
N ALA A 172 -9.05 9.87 -4.45
CA ALA A 172 -8.65 11.04 -5.24
C ALA A 172 -7.18 10.98 -5.66
N ILE A 173 -6.27 10.63 -4.74
CA ILE A 173 -4.84 10.49 -5.06
C ILE A 173 -4.63 9.40 -6.12
N LEU A 174 -5.26 8.23 -5.96
CA LEU A 174 -5.11 7.14 -6.93
C LEU A 174 -5.66 7.52 -8.31
N PHE A 175 -6.82 8.19 -8.36
CA PHE A 175 -7.36 8.67 -9.62
C PHE A 175 -6.39 9.63 -10.32
N THR A 176 -5.86 10.62 -9.59
CA THR A 176 -4.89 11.58 -10.14
C THR A 176 -3.62 10.89 -10.61
N MET A 177 -3.07 9.92 -9.87
CA MET A 177 -1.88 9.17 -10.27
C MET A 177 -2.06 8.34 -11.55
N ILE A 178 -3.31 7.95 -11.89
CA ILE A 178 -3.62 7.20 -13.11
C ILE A 178 -3.83 8.13 -14.30
N MET A 179 -4.28 9.36 -14.04
CA MET A 179 -4.53 10.37 -15.06
C MET A 179 -3.26 11.04 -15.59
N VAL A 180 -2.20 11.09 -14.77
CA VAL A 180 -0.88 11.68 -15.10
C VAL A 180 0.02 10.63 -15.72
#